data_AF-A0A2S1EU10-F1
#
_entry.id   AF-A0A2S1EU10-F1
#
_cell.length_a   1.000
_cell.length_b   1.000
_cell.length_c   1.000
_cell.angle_alpha   90.00
_cell.angle_beta   90.00
_cell.angle_gamma   90.00
#
_symmetry.space_group_name_H-M   'P 1'
#
loop_
_entity.id
_entity.type
_entity.pdbx_description
1 polymer ?
#
loop_
_entity_poly.entity_id
_entity_poly.type
_entity_poly.pdbx_seq_one_letter_code
_entity_poly.pdbx_strand_id
1 'polypeptide(L)'
;MQKLMSSCTAMLVGKNATIDGSTIIARDEDAEDGVNPKTFKVFPAKDYTGEHYVSKYNGLTVEMKGQGCRYTATPNGVLDEGRWDEQGINEYNVAMSATETEMTNARVLGHDPLVENGINEDSMVYLVLPLLSLPVKVFNGLDH
;
A
#
# COMPACT_ATOMS: atom_id res chain seq x y z
N MET A 1 -1.77 -18.57 13.50
CA MET A 1 -1.68 -18.18 12.08
C MET A 1 -0.20 -18.04 11.75
N GLN A 2 0.29 -18.68 10.71
CA GLN A 2 1.69 -18.57 10.29
C GLN A 2 1.83 -17.20 9.59
N LYS A 3 2.78 -16.37 10.04
CA LYS A 3 2.98 -15.02 9.49
C LYS A 3 3.80 -15.17 8.21
N LEU A 4 3.22 -14.85 7.07
CA LEU A 4 3.93 -14.82 5.79
C LEU A 4 5.04 -13.75 5.88
N MET A 5 6.27 -14.12 5.51
CA MET A 5 7.40 -13.20 5.48
C MET A 5 7.69 -12.75 4.04
N SER A 6 7.50 -11.45 3.76
CA SER A 6 7.96 -10.83 2.51
C SER A 6 9.35 -10.20 2.69
N SER A 7 10.12 -10.17 1.60
CA SER A 7 11.35 -9.39 1.47
C SER A 7 11.10 -8.32 0.41
N CYS A 8 11.64 -7.13 0.59
CA CYS A 8 11.50 -6.07 -0.40
C CYS A 8 12.84 -5.35 -0.56
N THR A 9 13.01 -4.71 -1.71
CA THR A 9 14.08 -3.72 -1.91
C THR A 9 13.51 -2.51 -2.62
N ALA A 10 13.47 -1.37 -1.93
CA ALA A 10 13.00 -0.10 -2.47
C ALA A 10 14.14 0.80 -3.01
N MET A 11 13.85 1.52 -4.09
CA MET A 11 14.69 2.58 -4.65
C MET A 11 13.89 3.88 -4.81
N LEU A 12 14.48 4.99 -4.35
CA LEU A 12 13.92 6.33 -4.46
C LEU A 12 14.91 7.23 -5.22
N VAL A 13 14.46 7.83 -6.33
CA VAL A 13 15.28 8.75 -7.14
C VAL A 13 14.54 10.07 -7.32
N GLY A 14 15.10 11.14 -6.76
CA GLY A 14 14.54 12.48 -6.91
C GLY A 14 14.77 13.06 -8.31
N LYS A 15 13.90 13.98 -8.74
CA LYS A 15 13.95 14.63 -10.05
C LYS A 15 15.29 15.26 -10.48
N ASN A 16 16.15 15.63 -9.53
CA ASN A 16 17.46 16.20 -9.85
C ASN A 16 18.57 15.13 -9.97
N ALA A 17 18.26 13.88 -9.66
CA ALA A 17 19.18 12.74 -9.72
C ALA A 17 18.88 11.82 -10.92
N THR A 18 17.77 12.03 -11.63
CA THR A 18 17.42 11.31 -12.86
C THR A 18 17.95 12.04 -14.10
N ILE A 19 18.17 11.28 -15.18
CA ILE A 19 18.67 11.82 -16.46
C ILE A 19 17.63 12.69 -17.19
N ASP A 20 16.34 12.45 -16.96
CA ASP A 20 15.22 13.06 -17.66
C ASP A 20 14.38 14.00 -16.79
N GLY A 21 14.74 14.16 -15.51
CA GLY A 21 13.98 14.98 -14.57
C GLY A 21 12.76 14.29 -13.94
N SER A 22 12.54 13.00 -14.20
CA SER A 22 11.46 12.22 -13.59
C SER A 22 11.73 11.94 -12.10
N THR A 23 10.68 11.70 -11.32
CA THR A 23 10.82 11.13 -9.95
C THR A 23 10.48 9.66 -10.01
N ILE A 24 11.35 8.80 -9.47
CA ILE A 24 11.19 7.34 -9.52
C ILE A 24 11.02 6.82 -8.10
N ILE A 25 9.95 6.06 -7.88
CA ILE A 25 9.82 5.10 -6.78
C ILE A 25 9.75 3.71 -7.41
N ALA A 26 10.55 2.79 -6.94
CA ALA A 26 10.58 1.41 -7.42
C ALA A 26 10.75 0.46 -6.24
N ARG A 27 10.16 -0.73 -6.34
CA ARG A 27 10.29 -1.79 -5.35
C ARG A 27 10.24 -3.14 -6.04
N ASP A 28 11.15 -4.02 -5.66
CA ASP A 28 10.99 -5.46 -5.88
C ASP A 28 10.19 -6.02 -4.72
N GLU A 29 9.07 -6.68 -5.03
CA GLU A 29 8.23 -7.38 -4.07
C GLU A 29 8.58 -8.86 -4.09
N ASP A 30 9.21 -9.35 -3.03
CA ASP A 30 9.52 -10.76 -2.85
C ASP A 30 8.49 -11.39 -1.91
N ALA A 31 7.84 -12.45 -2.38
CA ALA A 31 6.99 -13.30 -1.56
C ALA A 31 7.79 -14.50 -0.99
N GLU A 32 7.29 -15.09 0.09
CA GLU A 32 7.85 -16.31 0.70
C GLU A 32 7.84 -17.50 -0.28
N ASP A 33 6.82 -17.55 -1.15
CA ASP A 33 6.65 -18.58 -2.17
C ASP A 33 7.35 -18.23 -3.48
N GLY A 34 7.93 -19.26 -4.13
CA GLY A 34 8.67 -19.09 -5.39
C GLY A 34 7.82 -18.64 -6.59
N VAL A 35 6.48 -18.62 -6.48
CA VAL A 35 5.56 -18.10 -7.50
C VAL A 35 4.39 -17.37 -6.84
N ASN A 36 4.42 -16.03 -6.87
CA ASN A 36 3.26 -15.18 -6.56
C ASN A 36 2.78 -14.48 -7.84
N PRO A 37 1.73 -14.97 -8.52
CA PRO A 37 1.30 -14.36 -9.78
C PRO A 37 0.77 -12.95 -9.53
N LYS A 38 1.30 -11.96 -10.23
CA LYS A 38 0.81 -10.57 -10.18
C LYS A 38 -0.01 -10.20 -11.41
N THR A 39 -0.97 -9.30 -11.22
CA THR A 39 -1.78 -8.75 -12.31
C THR A 39 -1.63 -7.24 -12.35
N PHE A 40 -1.69 -6.65 -13.55
CA PHE A 40 -1.79 -5.19 -13.69
C PHE A 40 -3.25 -4.80 -13.89
N LYS A 41 -3.78 -3.91 -13.04
CA LYS A 41 -5.18 -3.48 -13.10
C LYS A 41 -5.30 -1.96 -13.06
N VAL A 42 -6.32 -1.46 -13.75
CA VAL A 42 -6.77 -0.07 -13.64
C VAL A 42 -8.11 -0.09 -12.90
N PHE A 43 -8.16 0.56 -11.75
CA PHE A 43 -9.37 0.75 -10.97
C PHE A 43 -10.02 2.09 -11.35
N PRO A 44 -11.29 2.11 -11.76
CA PRO A 44 -11.98 3.35 -12.12
C PRO A 44 -12.18 4.24 -10.89
N ALA A 45 -12.32 5.54 -11.13
CA ALA A 45 -12.78 6.48 -10.11
C ALA A 45 -14.15 6.04 -9.57
N LYS A 46 -14.36 6.16 -8.26
CA LYS A 46 -15.63 5.83 -7.61
C LYS A 46 -15.82 6.63 -6.32
N ASP A 47 -17.08 6.78 -5.89
CA ASP A 47 -17.41 7.27 -4.56
C ASP A 47 -17.28 6.13 -3.54
N TYR A 48 -16.47 6.33 -2.51
CA TYR A 48 -16.24 5.36 -1.43
C TYR A 48 -17.17 5.61 -0.23
N THR A 49 -18.06 6.61 -0.29
CA THR A 49 -18.96 6.96 0.81
C THR A 49 -19.88 5.80 1.19
N GLY A 50 -19.71 5.31 2.42
CA GLY A 50 -20.49 4.20 2.97
C GLY A 50 -19.92 2.82 2.63
N GLU A 51 -18.71 2.75 2.07
CA GLU A 51 -18.03 1.49 1.86
C GLU A 51 -17.39 0.99 3.16
N HIS A 52 -17.75 -0.24 3.54
CA HIS A 52 -17.15 -0.97 4.65
C HIS A 52 -16.05 -1.89 4.13
N TYR A 53 -14.79 -1.45 4.24
CA TYR A 53 -13.63 -2.25 3.86
C TYR A 53 -13.27 -3.23 4.98
N VAL A 54 -12.99 -4.49 4.63
CA VAL A 54 -12.47 -5.51 5.54
C VAL A 54 -11.24 -6.18 4.93
N SER A 55 -10.09 -6.08 5.59
CA SER A 55 -8.87 -6.81 5.20
C SER A 55 -9.10 -8.32 5.37
N LYS A 56 -8.78 -9.09 4.33
CA LYS A 56 -8.78 -10.56 4.43
C LYS A 56 -7.58 -11.09 5.22
N TYR A 57 -6.50 -10.32 5.31
CA TYR A 57 -5.26 -10.75 5.92
C TYR A 57 -5.33 -10.71 7.44
N ASN A 58 -5.75 -9.58 8.02
CA ASN A 58 -5.78 -9.39 9.47
C ASN A 58 -7.13 -8.92 10.02
N GLY A 59 -8.17 -8.83 9.19
CA GLY A 59 -9.51 -8.46 9.65
C GLY A 59 -9.68 -6.98 10.03
N LEU A 60 -8.74 -6.11 9.66
CA LEU A 60 -8.92 -4.66 9.77
C LEU A 60 -10.24 -4.23 9.12
N THR A 61 -11.04 -3.42 9.80
CA THR A 61 -12.26 -2.82 9.26
C THR A 61 -12.13 -1.30 9.13
N VAL A 62 -12.46 -0.73 7.98
CA VAL A 62 -12.42 0.73 7.75
C VAL A 62 -13.69 1.20 7.06
N GLU A 63 -14.34 2.20 7.64
CA GLU A 63 -15.41 2.95 7.00
C GLU A 63 -14.80 3.99 6.05
N MET A 64 -14.94 3.76 4.75
CA MET A 64 -14.41 4.65 3.74
C MET A 64 -15.43 5.75 3.40
N LYS A 65 -14.89 6.90 2.98
CA LYS A 65 -15.68 8.03 2.51
C LYS A 65 -14.91 8.90 1.54
N GLY A 66 -15.65 9.57 0.66
CA GLY A 66 -15.10 10.54 -0.26
C GLY A 66 -15.01 10.05 -1.70
N GLN A 67 -14.77 11.01 -2.60
CA GLN A 67 -14.62 10.76 -4.02
C GLN A 67 -13.20 10.25 -4.28
N GLY A 68 -13.08 8.99 -4.66
CA GLY A 68 -11.81 8.41 -5.02
C GLY A 68 -11.54 8.48 -6.51
N CYS A 69 -10.29 8.78 -6.84
CA CYS A 69 -9.80 8.92 -8.18
C CYS A 69 -9.47 7.58 -8.85
N ARG A 70 -9.33 7.59 -10.18
CA ARG A 70 -8.84 6.43 -10.92
C ARG A 70 -7.38 6.17 -10.58
N TYR A 71 -6.98 4.91 -10.40
CA TYR A 71 -5.59 4.53 -10.17
C TYR A 71 -5.24 3.19 -10.81
N THR A 72 -3.95 2.98 -11.08
CA THR A 72 -3.39 1.67 -11.42
C THR A 72 -2.94 0.93 -10.17
N ALA A 73 -2.90 -0.39 -10.20
CA ALA A 73 -2.31 -1.20 -9.15
C ALA A 73 -1.75 -2.51 -9.70
N THR A 74 -0.92 -3.19 -8.90
CA THR A 74 -0.38 -4.51 -9.22
C THR A 74 -0.80 -5.60 -8.22
N PRO A 75 -2.10 -5.91 -8.09
CA PRO A 75 -2.58 -6.86 -7.10
C PRO A 75 -2.14 -8.30 -7.31
N ASN A 76 -2.17 -9.09 -6.23
CA ASN A 76 -2.08 -10.55 -6.28
C ASN A 76 -3.13 -11.12 -7.26
N GLY A 77 -2.68 -12.07 -8.07
CA GLY A 77 -3.52 -12.83 -8.99
C GLY A 77 -4.35 -13.89 -8.27
N VAL A 78 -3.89 -14.34 -7.09
CA VAL A 78 -4.64 -15.18 -6.16
C VAL A 78 -5.33 -14.28 -5.14
N LEU A 79 -6.66 -14.28 -5.13
CA LEU A 79 -7.47 -13.33 -4.36
C LEU A 79 -7.81 -13.80 -2.94
N ASP A 80 -7.34 -14.99 -2.55
CA ASP A 80 -7.71 -15.61 -1.28
C ASP A 80 -7.08 -14.90 -0.08
N GLU A 81 -5.91 -14.29 -0.26
CA GLU A 81 -5.13 -13.65 0.81
C GLU A 81 -5.38 -12.14 0.95
N GLY A 82 -6.23 -11.55 0.10
CA GLY A 82 -6.52 -10.12 0.12
C GLY A 82 -6.26 -9.44 -1.21
N ARG A 83 -6.16 -8.10 -1.17
CA ARG A 83 -5.95 -7.28 -2.37
C ARG A 83 -4.49 -7.22 -2.76
N TRP A 84 -3.62 -6.87 -1.81
CA TRP A 84 -2.17 -6.76 -2.02
C TRP A 84 -1.87 -5.90 -3.25
N ASP A 85 -2.45 -4.69 -3.31
CA ASP A 85 -2.41 -3.81 -4.49
C ASP A 85 -0.98 -3.31 -4.83
N GLU A 86 -0.02 -3.48 -3.90
CA GLU A 86 1.43 -3.24 -3.96
C GLU A 86 1.88 -1.83 -4.32
N GLN A 87 1.53 -1.36 -5.52
CA GLN A 87 2.03 -0.12 -6.07
C GLN A 87 1.14 0.37 -7.20
N GLY A 88 1.06 1.68 -7.34
CA GLY A 88 0.13 2.31 -8.25
C GLY A 88 0.41 3.78 -8.53
N ILE A 89 -0.19 4.29 -9.60
CA ILE A 89 -0.21 5.71 -9.93
C ILE A 89 -1.67 6.13 -10.16
N ASN A 90 -2.09 7.23 -9.54
CA ASN A 90 -3.42 7.76 -9.70
C ASN A 90 -3.53 8.81 -10.82
N GLU A 91 -4.75 9.24 -11.15
CA GLU A 91 -4.98 10.20 -12.24
C GLU A 91 -4.45 11.62 -11.98
N TYR A 92 -4.03 11.91 -10.74
CA TYR A 92 -3.33 13.13 -10.36
C TYR A 92 -1.80 12.98 -10.43
N ASN A 93 -1.29 11.89 -11.00
CA ASN A 93 0.13 11.54 -11.08
C ASN A 93 0.81 11.42 -9.71
N VAL A 94 0.05 11.03 -8.68
CA VAL A 94 0.61 10.62 -7.39
C VAL A 94 0.93 9.12 -7.48
N ALA A 95 2.17 8.76 -7.17
CA ALA A 95 2.62 7.38 -7.11
C ALA A 95 2.75 6.91 -5.66
N MET A 96 2.39 5.66 -5.39
CA MET A 96 2.56 5.00 -4.10
C MET A 96 3.06 3.58 -4.32
N SER A 97 4.01 3.15 -3.49
CA SER A 97 4.40 1.75 -3.34
C SER A 97 4.36 1.44 -1.85
N ALA A 98 3.66 0.39 -1.47
CA ALA A 98 3.53 -0.07 -0.09
C ALA A 98 3.55 -1.62 -0.05
N THR A 99 4.42 -2.27 0.73
CA THR A 99 5.39 -1.70 1.70
C THR A 99 6.82 -2.17 1.49
N GLU A 100 7.75 -1.46 2.11
CA GLU A 100 9.06 -1.99 2.46
C GLU A 100 8.94 -2.49 3.92
N THR A 101 9.14 -3.79 4.14
CA THR A 101 9.03 -4.36 5.50
C THR A 101 10.32 -4.05 6.27
N GLU A 102 10.22 -3.16 7.25
CA GLU A 102 11.37 -2.74 8.07
C GLU A 102 11.42 -3.44 9.45
N MET A 103 12.50 -3.16 10.18
CA MET A 103 12.77 -3.73 11.50
C MET A 103 12.26 -2.83 12.64
N THR A 104 11.92 -3.46 13.77
CA THR A 104 11.57 -2.78 15.02
C THR A 104 12.41 -3.33 16.19
N ASN A 105 12.27 -2.77 17.40
CA ASN A 105 12.96 -3.24 18.60
C ASN A 105 12.04 -3.30 19.82
N ALA A 106 12.39 -4.15 20.79
CA ALA A 106 11.58 -4.39 21.98
C ALA A 106 11.32 -3.13 22.85
N ARG A 107 12.17 -2.10 22.76
CA ARG A 107 11.98 -0.88 23.56
C ARG A 107 10.82 -0.06 23.01
N VAL A 108 10.75 0.14 21.70
CA VAL A 108 9.62 0.86 21.10
C VAL A 108 8.33 0.05 21.20
N LEU A 109 8.39 -1.26 20.93
CA LEU A 109 7.22 -2.15 21.07
C LEU A 109 6.69 -2.26 22.51
N GLY A 110 7.52 -2.01 23.52
CA GLY A 110 7.09 -1.96 24.91
C GLY A 110 6.29 -0.70 25.25
N HIS A 111 6.48 0.38 24.49
CA HIS A 111 5.75 1.64 24.66
C HIS A 111 4.56 1.76 23.70
N ASP A 112 4.73 1.26 22.47
CA ASP A 112 3.75 1.29 21.40
C ASP A 112 3.72 -0.08 20.68
N PRO A 113 2.97 -1.07 21.24
CA PRO A 113 2.85 -2.39 20.65
C PRO A 113 2.11 -2.37 19.32
N LEU A 114 2.42 -3.32 18.43
CA LEU A 114 1.66 -3.50 17.19
C LEU A 114 0.19 -3.80 17.48
N VAL A 115 -0.69 -3.17 16.70
CA VAL A 115 -2.13 -3.45 16.70
C VAL A 115 -2.39 -4.64 15.77
N GLU A 116 -2.88 -5.76 16.32
CA GLU A 116 -3.08 -7.01 15.57
C GLU A 116 -3.96 -6.83 14.32
N ASN A 117 -5.04 -6.06 14.46
CA ASN A 117 -5.98 -5.75 13.38
C ASN A 117 -5.78 -4.32 12.84
N GLY A 118 -4.55 -3.82 12.86
CA GLY A 118 -4.18 -2.49 12.34
C GLY A 118 -4.04 -2.43 10.82
N ILE A 119 -3.66 -1.27 10.28
CA ILE A 119 -3.33 -1.12 8.87
C ILE A 119 -2.08 -1.95 8.52
N ASN A 120 -2.13 -2.67 7.40
CA ASN A 120 -1.05 -3.53 6.92
C ASN A 120 -0.87 -3.43 5.40
N GLU A 121 0.20 -4.03 4.87
CA GLU A 121 0.62 -4.01 3.46
C GLU A 121 -0.55 -4.24 2.49
N ASP A 122 -1.36 -5.26 2.77
CA ASP A 122 -2.48 -5.69 1.94
C ASP A 122 -3.54 -4.61 1.67
N SER A 123 -3.59 -3.59 2.55
CA SER A 123 -4.63 -2.58 2.63
C SER A 123 -4.16 -1.18 2.22
N MET A 124 -2.86 -0.87 2.38
CA MET A 124 -2.36 0.51 2.33
C MET A 124 -2.66 1.24 1.02
N VAL A 125 -2.36 0.63 -0.13
CA VAL A 125 -2.58 1.28 -1.43
C VAL A 125 -4.06 1.57 -1.66
N TYR A 126 -4.95 0.65 -1.29
CA TYR A 126 -6.39 0.80 -1.45
C TYR A 126 -6.97 1.92 -0.58
N LEU A 127 -6.53 2.01 0.67
CA LEU A 127 -7.04 2.97 1.66
C LEU A 127 -6.53 4.40 1.42
N VAL A 128 -5.42 4.55 0.70
CA VAL A 128 -4.70 5.83 0.59
C VAL A 128 -4.70 6.38 -0.83
N LEU A 129 -4.14 5.65 -1.80
CA LEU A 129 -3.87 6.15 -3.16
C LEU A 129 -5.09 6.75 -3.88
N PRO A 130 -6.30 6.14 -3.85
CA PRO A 130 -7.45 6.72 -4.53
C PRO A 130 -7.97 8.02 -3.88
N LEU A 131 -7.66 8.30 -2.62
CA LEU A 131 -8.20 9.46 -1.89
C LEU A 131 -7.25 10.68 -1.89
N LEU A 132 -6.13 10.60 -2.63
CA LEU A 132 -5.13 11.66 -2.69
C LEU A 132 -5.11 12.38 -4.04
N SER A 133 -5.02 13.71 -4.00
CA SER A 133 -4.89 14.57 -5.19
C SER A 133 -3.57 15.32 -5.29
N LEU A 134 -2.75 15.29 -4.24
CA LEU A 134 -1.44 15.94 -4.21
C LEU A 134 -0.42 15.02 -3.52
N PRO A 135 0.88 15.06 -3.92
CA PRO A 135 1.95 14.28 -3.32
C PRO A 135 2.41 14.85 -1.96
N VAL A 136 1.48 15.37 -1.14
CA VAL A 136 1.77 15.89 0.19
C VAL A 136 2.25 14.75 1.09
N LYS A 137 3.24 15.01 1.95
CA LYS A 137 3.66 14.14 3.06
C LYS A 137 2.43 13.58 3.80
N VAL A 138 2.00 12.38 3.44
CA VAL A 138 0.99 11.60 4.17
C VAL A 138 1.69 10.97 5.38
N PHE A 139 2.12 11.81 6.32
CA PHE A 139 2.65 11.37 7.61
C PHE A 139 1.69 11.71 8.76
N ASN A 140 0.57 12.39 8.51
CA ASN A 140 -0.33 12.89 9.56
C ASN A 140 -1.64 12.11 9.70
N GLY A 141 -1.78 10.92 9.09
CA GLY A 141 -3.07 10.21 9.04
C GLY A 141 -3.02 8.69 9.18
N LEU A 142 -1.85 8.10 9.46
CA LEU A 142 -1.70 6.65 9.63
C LEU A 142 -1.54 6.24 11.12
N ASP A 143 -1.57 7.20 12.05
CA ASP A 143 -1.30 7.00 13.48
C ASP A 143 -2.58 6.87 14.35
N HIS A 144 -3.75 6.60 13.75
CA HIS A 144 -5.02 6.49 14.48
C HIS A 144 -5.79 5.22 14.13
#